data_AF-A0A0Q8RAT8-F1
#
_entry.id   AF-A0A0Q8RAT8-F1
#
_cell.length_a   1.000
_cell.length_b   1.000
_cell.length_c   1.000
_cell.angle_alpha   90.00
_cell.angle_beta   90.00
_cell.angle_gamma   90.00
#
_symmetry.space_group_name_H-M   'P 1'
#
loop_
_entity.id
_entity.type
_entity.pdbx_description
1 polymer ?
#
loop_
_entity_poly.entity_id
_entity_poly.type
_entity_poly.pdbx_seq_one_letter_code
_entity_poly.pdbx_strand_id
1 'polypeptide(L)'
;MIGLAGGLVAGLIAAMSAVIGKENKISEFRQAWIDAQREDLATITAEAIAYASETDPSKKVGRLASFDGAHSRVELRENPEKEEWTTVRGNLETLREGMLKPAPDIVGLRFLCTTILVEARSPLKANWTIVKKGEPWFRRFKRAIIVAIVAAVTIGVTVALWVGPTAPHARPATSADRPGMVAPLVTGKATLVHAAEPGRTAP
;
A
#
# COMPACT_ATOMS: atom_id res chain seq x y z
N MET A 1 29.63 -17.29 -6.04
CA MET A 1 28.30 -17.70 -5.55
C MET A 1 27.65 -16.71 -4.59
N ILE A 2 28.39 -16.09 -3.66
CA ILE A 2 27.84 -15.11 -2.67
C ILE A 2 27.09 -13.93 -3.34
N GLY A 3 27.60 -13.37 -4.44
CA GLY A 3 26.93 -12.28 -5.16
C GLY A 3 25.60 -12.67 -5.85
N LEU A 4 25.43 -13.94 -6.20
CA LEU A 4 24.20 -14.45 -6.86
C LEU A 4 23.06 -14.56 -5.84
N ALA A 5 23.37 -15.05 -4.63
CA ALA A 5 22.43 -15.10 -3.52
C ALA A 5 22.03 -13.69 -3.05
N GLY A 6 23.00 -12.77 -2.93
CA GLY A 6 22.73 -11.37 -2.60
C GLY A 6 21.84 -10.67 -3.63
N GLY A 7 22.12 -10.86 -4.93
CA GLY A 7 21.30 -10.31 -6.02
C GLY A 7 19.87 -10.84 -6.01
N LEU A 8 19.67 -12.13 -5.75
CA LEU A 8 18.33 -12.73 -5.62
C LEU A 8 17.53 -12.11 -4.47
N VAL A 9 18.13 -11.98 -3.28
CA VAL A 9 17.48 -11.37 -2.12
C VAL A 9 17.14 -9.90 -2.39
N ALA A 10 18.06 -9.13 -2.97
CA ALA A 10 17.81 -7.75 -3.37
C ALA A 10 16.64 -7.64 -4.36
N GLY A 11 16.58 -8.53 -5.36
CA GLY A 11 15.48 -8.60 -6.32
C GLY A 11 14.13 -8.91 -5.66
N LEU A 12 14.09 -9.86 -4.70
CA LEU A 12 12.87 -10.19 -3.96
C LEU A 12 12.39 -9.04 -3.07
N ILE A 13 13.31 -8.29 -2.46
CA ILE A 13 12.98 -7.08 -1.68
C ILE A 13 12.40 -6.01 -2.61
N ALA A 14 13.02 -5.76 -3.76
CA ALA A 14 12.50 -4.80 -4.74
C ALA A 14 11.09 -5.19 -5.23
N ALA A 15 10.85 -6.48 -5.51
CA ALA A 15 9.54 -6.99 -5.88
C ALA A 15 8.50 -6.78 -4.77
N MET A 16 8.87 -7.00 -3.50
CA MET A 16 8.01 -6.73 -2.35
C MET A 16 7.62 -5.26 -2.27
N SER A 17 8.60 -4.35 -2.37
CA SER A 17 8.36 -2.91 -2.34
C SER A 17 7.40 -2.46 -3.45
N ALA A 18 7.57 -3.00 -4.67
CA ALA A 18 6.68 -2.72 -5.79
C ALA A 18 5.23 -3.18 -5.51
N VAL A 19 5.06 -4.37 -4.93
CA VAL A 19 3.72 -4.90 -4.60
C VAL A 19 3.05 -4.10 -3.48
N ILE A 20 3.80 -3.74 -2.43
CA ILE A 20 3.27 -2.88 -1.37
C ILE A 20 2.79 -1.54 -1.95
N GLY A 21 3.59 -0.92 -2.84
CA GLY A 21 3.20 0.32 -3.51
C GLY A 21 1.90 0.18 -4.30
N LYS A 22 1.74 -0.91 -5.06
CA LYS A 22 0.51 -1.19 -5.82
C LYS A 22 -0.69 -1.41 -4.89
N GLU A 23 -0.53 -2.16 -3.81
CA GLU A 23 -1.60 -2.44 -2.85
C GLU A 23 -2.07 -1.18 -2.12
N ASN A 24 -1.14 -0.30 -1.73
CA ASN A 24 -1.47 0.99 -1.15
C ASN A 24 -2.31 1.81 -2.13
N LYS A 25 -1.90 1.86 -3.40
CA LYS A 25 -2.63 2.64 -4.41
C LYS A 25 -4.03 2.10 -4.70
N ILE A 26 -4.18 0.78 -4.74
CA ILE A 26 -5.48 0.13 -4.90
C ILE A 26 -6.38 0.42 -3.69
N SER A 27 -5.81 0.42 -2.49
CA SER A 27 -6.54 0.73 -1.26
C SER A 27 -7.02 2.18 -1.25
N GLU A 28 -6.20 3.14 -1.70
CA GLU A 28 -6.60 4.54 -1.90
C GLU A 28 -7.75 4.67 -2.90
N PHE A 29 -7.65 4.01 -4.07
CA PHE A 29 -8.72 4.05 -5.08
C PHE A 29 -10.03 3.46 -4.55
N ARG A 30 -9.96 2.38 -3.76
CA ARG A 30 -11.15 1.78 -3.15
C ARG A 30 -11.75 2.66 -2.06
N GLN A 31 -10.94 3.36 -1.27
CA GLN A 31 -11.43 4.34 -0.29
C GLN A 31 -12.14 5.49 -1.00
N ALA A 32 -11.51 6.08 -2.03
CA ALA A 32 -12.13 7.13 -2.84
C ALA A 32 -13.46 6.68 -3.47
N TRP A 33 -13.54 5.44 -3.94
CA TRP A 33 -14.78 4.84 -4.44
C TRP A 33 -15.85 4.70 -3.34
N ILE A 34 -15.48 4.22 -2.13
CA ILE A 34 -16.42 4.10 -1.00
C ILE A 34 -16.95 5.47 -0.58
N ASP A 35 -16.07 6.46 -0.48
CA ASP A 35 -16.43 7.80 -0.02
C ASP A 35 -17.32 8.51 -1.05
N ALA A 36 -17.02 8.38 -2.35
CA ALA A 36 -17.90 8.86 -3.41
C ALA A 36 -19.28 8.18 -3.39
N GLN A 37 -19.36 6.87 -3.08
CA GLN A 37 -20.65 6.20 -2.91
C GLN A 37 -21.44 6.71 -1.70
N ARG A 38 -20.77 6.98 -0.57
CA ARG A 38 -21.41 7.56 0.60
C ARG A 38 -21.95 8.96 0.32
N GLU A 39 -21.18 9.77 -0.39
CA GLU A 39 -21.56 11.11 -0.80
C GLU A 39 -22.77 11.10 -1.73
N ASP A 40 -22.81 10.19 -2.70
CA ASP A 40 -23.94 10.10 -3.63
C ASP A 40 -25.21 9.58 -2.95
N LEU A 41 -25.11 8.59 -2.06
CA LEU A 41 -26.26 8.15 -1.25
C LEU A 41 -26.77 9.26 -0.32
N ALA A 42 -25.87 10.05 0.27
CA ALA A 42 -26.26 11.21 1.08
C ALA A 42 -26.97 12.28 0.22
N THR A 43 -26.47 12.55 -0.99
CA THR A 43 -27.07 13.50 -1.94
C THR A 43 -28.46 13.04 -2.36
N ILE A 44 -28.61 11.78 -2.78
CA ILE A 44 -29.89 11.16 -3.16
C ILE A 44 -30.92 11.31 -2.03
N THR A 45 -30.56 10.91 -0.81
CA THR A 45 -31.50 10.94 0.32
C THR A 45 -31.86 12.37 0.75
N ALA A 46 -30.92 13.31 0.70
CA ALA A 46 -31.17 14.71 0.99
C ALA A 46 -32.09 15.36 -0.06
N GLU A 47 -31.78 15.17 -1.34
CA GLU A 47 -32.54 15.77 -2.44
C GLU A 47 -33.92 15.16 -2.58
N ALA A 48 -34.10 13.88 -2.26
CA ALA A 48 -35.42 13.25 -2.27
C ALA A 48 -36.41 13.92 -1.32
N ILE A 49 -35.97 14.15 -0.08
CA ILE A 49 -36.79 14.81 0.94
C ILE A 49 -37.00 16.28 0.62
N ALA A 50 -35.95 16.95 0.14
CA ALA A 50 -36.04 18.36 -0.22
C ALA A 50 -36.96 18.59 -1.42
N TYR A 51 -36.91 17.73 -2.45
CA TYR A 51 -37.81 17.75 -3.60
C TYR A 51 -39.27 17.58 -3.19
N ALA A 52 -39.55 16.59 -2.32
CA ALA A 52 -40.90 16.32 -1.86
C ALA A 52 -41.52 17.46 -1.03
N SER A 53 -40.67 18.25 -0.36
CA SER A 53 -41.08 19.38 0.48
C SER A 53 -41.04 20.73 -0.25
N GLU A 54 -40.49 20.78 -1.46
CA GLU A 54 -40.32 22.01 -2.23
C GLU A 54 -41.65 22.45 -2.86
N THR A 55 -41.88 23.75 -2.89
CA THR A 55 -43.08 24.34 -3.52
C THR A 55 -42.73 25.12 -4.78
N ASP A 56 -41.49 25.60 -4.89
CA ASP A 56 -40.99 26.34 -6.04
C ASP A 56 -40.64 25.37 -7.21
N PRO A 57 -41.34 25.46 -8.37
CA PRO A 57 -41.08 24.60 -9.51
C PRO A 57 -39.64 24.71 -10.04
N SER A 58 -39.03 25.90 -9.97
CA SER A 58 -37.67 26.12 -10.46
C SER A 58 -36.64 25.35 -9.62
N LYS A 59 -36.81 25.37 -8.29
CA LYS A 59 -35.98 24.59 -7.36
C LYS A 59 -36.22 23.10 -7.49
N LYS A 60 -37.46 22.66 -7.74
CA LYS A 60 -37.75 21.24 -7.98
C LYS A 60 -36.95 20.65 -9.13
N VAL A 61 -36.84 21.38 -10.25
CA VAL A 61 -36.03 20.93 -11.39
C VAL A 61 -34.56 20.76 -11.00
N GLY A 62 -33.99 21.73 -10.29
CA GLY A 62 -32.60 21.64 -9.80
C GLY A 62 -32.37 20.47 -8.85
N ARG A 63 -33.30 20.23 -7.91
CA ARG A 63 -33.23 19.12 -6.96
C ARG A 63 -33.35 17.77 -7.65
N LEU A 64 -34.27 17.65 -8.60
CA LEU A 64 -34.43 16.42 -9.39
C LEU A 64 -33.18 16.13 -10.22
N ALA A 65 -32.58 17.15 -10.84
CA ALA A 65 -31.33 16.99 -11.58
C ALA A 65 -30.16 16.56 -10.66
N SER A 66 -30.07 17.12 -9.45
CA SER A 66 -29.08 16.73 -8.43
C SER A 66 -29.27 15.27 -8.01
N PHE A 67 -30.52 14.87 -7.73
CA PHE A 67 -30.90 13.50 -7.43
C PHE A 67 -30.55 12.54 -8.58
N ASP A 68 -31.02 12.81 -9.80
CA ASP A 68 -30.83 11.94 -10.97
C ASP A 68 -29.34 11.82 -11.35
N GLY A 69 -28.57 12.90 -11.18
CA GLY A 69 -27.12 12.89 -11.38
C GLY A 69 -26.38 12.04 -10.36
N ALA A 70 -26.76 12.08 -9.09
CA ALA A 70 -26.20 11.21 -8.05
C ALA A 70 -26.64 9.75 -8.24
N HIS A 71 -27.91 9.52 -8.55
CA HIS A 71 -28.46 8.18 -8.83
C HIS A 71 -27.75 7.52 -10.01
N SER A 72 -27.59 8.24 -11.13
CA SER A 72 -26.88 7.72 -12.30
C SER A 72 -25.42 7.37 -12.00
N ARG A 73 -24.74 8.14 -11.15
CA ARG A 73 -23.35 7.83 -10.73
C ARG A 73 -23.27 6.56 -9.89
N VAL A 74 -24.25 6.32 -9.01
CA VAL A 74 -24.34 5.05 -8.27
C VAL A 74 -24.55 3.88 -9.24
N GLU A 75 -25.51 4.01 -10.15
CA GLU A 75 -25.82 2.98 -11.16
C GLU A 75 -24.63 2.63 -12.06
N LEU A 76 -23.86 3.63 -12.49
CA LEU A 76 -22.69 3.42 -13.36
C LEU A 76 -21.47 2.84 -12.63
N ARG A 77 -21.37 3.03 -11.32
CA ARG A 77 -20.26 2.50 -10.52
C ARG A 77 -20.49 1.06 -10.09
N GLU A 78 -21.73 0.69 -9.85
CA GLU A 78 -22.06 -0.65 -9.40
C GLU A 78 -22.18 -1.60 -10.57
N ASN A 79 -21.66 -2.82 -10.38
CA ASN A 79 -21.87 -3.86 -11.37
C ASN A 79 -23.32 -4.38 -11.23
N PRO A 80 -24.16 -4.25 -12.27
CA PRO A 80 -25.56 -4.65 -12.21
C PRO A 80 -25.77 -6.16 -11.96
N GLU A 81 -24.76 -6.99 -12.23
CA GLU A 81 -24.83 -8.45 -12.05
C GLU A 81 -24.52 -8.91 -10.62
N LYS A 82 -24.07 -8.00 -9.74
CA LYS A 82 -23.76 -8.36 -8.35
C LYS A 82 -24.98 -8.25 -7.47
N GLU A 83 -25.30 -9.35 -6.79
CA GLU A 83 -26.43 -9.47 -5.86
C GLU A 83 -26.39 -8.41 -4.74
N GLU A 84 -25.19 -8.02 -4.29
CA GLU A 84 -24.96 -7.15 -3.12
C GLU A 84 -25.64 -5.76 -3.18
N TRP A 85 -25.91 -5.22 -4.38
CA TRP A 85 -26.51 -3.90 -4.56
C TRP A 85 -27.94 -3.93 -5.10
N THR A 86 -28.47 -5.11 -5.43
CA THR A 86 -29.78 -5.25 -6.07
C THR A 86 -30.91 -4.63 -5.25
N THR A 87 -30.93 -4.88 -3.93
CA THR A 87 -31.93 -4.31 -3.01
C THR A 87 -31.83 -2.80 -2.92
N VAL A 88 -30.61 -2.27 -2.80
CA VAL A 88 -30.37 -0.82 -2.70
C VAL A 88 -30.86 -0.13 -3.97
N ARG A 89 -30.51 -0.67 -5.15
CA ARG A 89 -30.95 -0.13 -6.45
C ARG A 89 -32.47 -0.16 -6.61
N GLY A 90 -33.12 -1.26 -6.25
CA GLY A 90 -34.58 -1.35 -6.27
C GLY A 90 -35.25 -0.31 -5.37
N ASN A 91 -34.68 -0.06 -4.19
CA ASN A 91 -35.17 0.96 -3.28
C ASN A 91 -34.88 2.39 -3.76
N LEU A 92 -33.77 2.62 -4.47
CA LEU A 92 -33.47 3.90 -5.11
C LEU A 92 -34.47 4.24 -6.23
N GLU A 93 -34.85 3.26 -7.05
CA GLU A 93 -35.89 3.46 -8.06
C GLU A 93 -37.26 3.72 -7.42
N THR A 94 -37.62 2.93 -6.40
CA THR A 94 -38.85 3.14 -5.63
C THR A 94 -38.90 4.53 -4.99
N LEU A 95 -37.75 5.03 -4.51
CA LEU A 95 -37.62 6.37 -3.95
C LEU A 95 -37.89 7.43 -5.02
N ARG A 96 -37.29 7.27 -6.20
CA ARG A 96 -37.50 8.17 -7.34
C ARG A 96 -38.97 8.21 -7.75
N GLU A 97 -39.61 7.05 -7.93
CA GLU A 97 -41.04 6.96 -8.25
C GLU A 97 -41.91 7.62 -7.17
N GLY A 98 -41.57 7.40 -5.90
CA GLY A 98 -42.25 8.00 -4.75
C GLY A 98 -42.18 9.52 -4.74
N MET A 99 -41.04 10.10 -5.11
CA MET A 99 -40.85 11.54 -5.23
C MET A 99 -41.74 12.17 -6.30
N LEU A 100 -41.93 11.48 -7.43
CA LEU A 100 -42.64 12.02 -8.60
C LEU A 100 -44.18 11.96 -8.47
N LYS A 101 -44.70 11.40 -7.38
CA LYS A 101 -46.15 11.36 -7.12
C LYS A 101 -46.71 12.79 -6.92
N PRO A 102 -47.94 13.09 -7.41
CA PRO A 102 -48.56 14.41 -7.22
C PRO A 102 -48.69 14.84 -5.76
N ALA A 103 -48.91 13.88 -4.87
CA ALA A 103 -48.89 14.06 -3.41
C ALA A 103 -47.90 13.04 -2.81
N PRO A 104 -46.61 13.39 -2.69
CA PRO A 104 -45.60 12.49 -2.15
C PRO A 104 -45.85 12.24 -0.65
N ASP A 105 -45.79 10.98 -0.23
CA ASP A 105 -45.78 10.61 1.18
C ASP A 105 -44.38 10.88 1.78
N ILE A 106 -44.19 12.07 2.33
CA ILE A 106 -42.91 12.50 2.90
C ILE A 106 -42.44 11.55 4.02
N VAL A 107 -43.37 11.02 4.82
CA VAL A 107 -43.02 10.11 5.93
C VAL A 107 -42.51 8.78 5.38
N GLY A 108 -43.23 8.21 4.40
CA GLY A 108 -42.80 7.02 3.67
C GLY A 108 -41.45 7.20 2.97
N LEU A 109 -41.22 8.36 2.32
CA LEU A 109 -39.94 8.66 1.67
C LEU A 109 -38.79 8.74 2.68
N ARG A 110 -39.00 9.32 3.87
CA ARG A 110 -37.98 9.35 4.94
C ARG A 110 -37.64 7.96 5.45
N PHE A 111 -38.65 7.12 5.61
CA PHE A 111 -38.45 5.72 5.99
C PHE A 111 -37.63 4.99 4.93
N LEU A 112 -38.01 5.12 3.65
CA LEU A 112 -37.30 4.51 2.53
C LEU A 112 -35.85 5.00 2.42
N CYS A 113 -35.59 6.29 2.59
CA CYS A 113 -34.22 6.85 2.65
C CYS A 113 -33.39 6.18 3.75
N THR A 114 -33.99 5.96 4.93
CA THR A 114 -33.31 5.29 6.04
C THR A 114 -33.03 3.83 5.72
N THR A 115 -33.98 3.13 5.11
CA THR A 115 -33.82 1.74 4.64
C THR A 115 -32.67 1.62 3.64
N ILE A 116 -32.62 2.48 2.64
CA ILE A 116 -31.52 2.55 1.65
C ILE A 116 -30.16 2.69 2.35
N LEU A 117 -30.04 3.62 3.30
CA LEU A 117 -28.81 3.82 4.05
C LEU A 117 -28.42 2.62 4.92
N VAL A 118 -29.40 1.90 5.47
CA VAL A 118 -29.14 0.69 6.26
C VAL A 118 -28.65 -0.44 5.37
N GLU A 119 -29.32 -0.67 4.24
CA GLU A 119 -28.98 -1.74 3.30
C GLU A 119 -27.62 -1.49 2.63
N ALA A 120 -27.33 -0.25 2.24
CA ALA A 120 -26.05 0.12 1.63
C ALA A 120 -24.84 -0.08 2.57
N ARG A 121 -25.05 -0.17 3.90
CA ARG A 121 -23.93 -0.44 4.84
C ARG A 121 -23.29 -1.79 4.59
N SER A 122 -24.06 -2.81 4.19
CA SER A 122 -23.53 -4.16 3.99
C SER A 122 -22.48 -4.21 2.88
N PRO A 123 -22.79 -3.83 1.62
CA PRO A 123 -21.81 -3.83 0.53
C PRO A 123 -20.64 -2.87 0.80
N LEU A 124 -20.90 -1.69 1.40
CA LEU A 124 -19.83 -0.75 1.75
C LEU A 124 -18.90 -1.32 2.82
N LYS A 125 -19.42 -2.06 3.81
CA LYS A 125 -18.61 -2.71 4.85
C LYS A 125 -17.80 -3.88 4.31
N ALA A 126 -18.33 -4.63 3.34
CA ALA A 126 -17.58 -5.67 2.64
C ALA A 126 -16.36 -5.06 1.94
N ASN A 127 -16.56 -4.00 1.16
CA ASN A 127 -15.48 -3.27 0.49
C ASN A 127 -14.47 -2.65 1.48
N TRP A 128 -14.95 -2.06 2.57
CA TRP A 128 -14.09 -1.51 3.63
C TRP A 128 -13.21 -2.59 4.29
N THR A 129 -13.72 -3.80 4.43
CA THR A 129 -12.96 -4.93 4.98
C THR A 129 -11.81 -5.33 4.04
N ILE A 130 -12.03 -5.24 2.73
CA ILE A 130 -10.98 -5.47 1.73
C ILE A 130 -9.91 -4.37 1.82
N VAL A 131 -10.29 -3.10 1.94
CA VAL A 131 -9.34 -1.98 2.17
C VAL A 131 -8.45 -2.25 3.38
N LYS A 132 -9.05 -2.66 4.51
CA LYS A 132 -8.31 -2.86 5.76
C LYS A 132 -7.39 -4.07 5.74
N LYS A 133 -7.85 -5.18 5.15
CA LYS A 133 -7.12 -6.44 5.17
C LYS A 133 -6.17 -6.58 3.97
N GLY A 134 -6.33 -5.75 2.94
CA GLY A 134 -5.69 -5.91 1.65
C GLY A 134 -6.34 -7.04 0.82
N GLU A 135 -6.09 -7.01 -0.49
CA GLU A 135 -6.65 -8.01 -1.40
C GLU A 135 -6.14 -9.42 -1.04
N PRO A 136 -6.99 -10.45 -1.08
CA PRO A 136 -6.59 -11.82 -0.76
C PRO A 136 -5.37 -12.31 -1.57
N TRP A 137 -5.26 -11.90 -2.84
CA TRP A 137 -4.14 -12.25 -3.70
C TRP A 137 -2.83 -11.58 -3.26
N PHE A 138 -2.83 -10.28 -2.94
CA PHE A 138 -1.63 -9.59 -2.44
C PHE A 138 -1.14 -10.19 -1.12
N ARG A 139 -2.06 -10.56 -0.22
CA ARG A 139 -1.70 -11.25 1.02
C ARG A 139 -0.99 -12.58 0.77
N ARG A 140 -1.45 -13.38 -0.19
CA ARG A 140 -0.79 -14.64 -0.57
C ARG A 140 0.58 -14.37 -1.20
N PHE A 141 0.67 -13.41 -2.10
CA PHE A 141 1.92 -13.05 -2.77
C PHE A 141 2.99 -12.56 -1.78
N LYS A 142 2.64 -11.67 -0.85
CA LYS A 142 3.56 -11.21 0.21
C LYS A 142 4.09 -12.38 1.05
N ARG A 143 3.22 -13.32 1.44
CA ARG A 143 3.65 -14.52 2.18
C ARG A 143 4.61 -15.37 1.35
N ALA A 144 4.34 -15.56 0.06
CA ALA A 144 5.21 -16.31 -0.83
C ALA A 144 6.61 -15.69 -0.96
N ILE A 145 6.71 -14.35 -1.14
CA ILE A 145 8.01 -13.67 -1.17
C ILE A 145 8.73 -13.80 0.17
N ILE A 146 8.05 -13.63 1.31
CA ILE A 146 8.68 -13.77 2.62
C ILE A 146 9.30 -15.17 2.77
N VAL A 147 8.56 -16.22 2.40
CA VAL A 147 9.07 -17.61 2.41
C VAL A 147 10.28 -17.75 1.47
N ALA A 148 10.23 -17.17 0.27
CA ALA A 148 11.34 -17.21 -0.68
C ALA A 148 12.60 -16.48 -0.15
N ILE A 149 12.45 -15.33 0.49
CA ILE A 149 13.56 -14.59 1.11
C ILE A 149 14.19 -15.42 2.22
N VAL A 150 13.37 -15.98 3.13
CA VAL A 150 13.87 -16.82 4.23
C VAL A 150 14.62 -18.03 3.69
N ALA A 151 14.07 -18.71 2.66
CA ALA A 151 14.73 -19.84 2.02
C ALA A 151 16.06 -19.43 1.38
N ALA A 152 16.09 -18.34 0.61
CA ALA A 152 17.30 -17.85 -0.07
C ALA A 152 18.40 -17.47 0.93
N VAL A 153 18.04 -16.79 2.02
CA VAL A 153 18.99 -16.44 3.10
C VAL A 153 19.52 -17.69 3.79
N THR A 154 18.63 -18.64 4.13
CA THR A 154 19.02 -19.89 4.80
C THR A 154 19.98 -20.71 3.93
N ILE A 155 19.68 -20.86 2.63
CA ILE A 155 20.55 -21.55 1.66
C ILE A 155 21.88 -20.80 1.51
N GLY A 156 21.85 -19.48 1.41
CA GLY A 156 23.07 -18.67 1.29
C GLY A 156 24.01 -18.85 2.49
N VAL A 157 23.44 -18.86 3.71
CA VAL A 157 24.20 -19.07 4.95
C VAL A 157 24.75 -20.49 5.03
N THR A 158 23.94 -21.52 4.75
CA THR A 158 24.40 -22.91 4.82
C THR A 158 25.52 -23.21 3.82
N VAL A 159 25.41 -22.69 2.59
CA VAL A 159 26.47 -22.80 1.56
C VAL A 159 27.73 -22.07 2.01
N ALA A 160 27.61 -20.86 2.59
CA ALA A 160 28.77 -20.11 3.08
C ALA A 160 29.51 -20.84 4.22
N LEU A 161 28.78 -21.51 5.12
CA LEU A 161 29.36 -22.31 6.20
C LEU A 161 30.03 -23.60 5.67
N TRP A 162 29.45 -24.24 4.66
CA TRP A 162 30.01 -25.45 4.04
C TRP A 162 31.25 -25.18 3.19
N VAL A 163 31.27 -24.08 2.44
CA VAL A 163 32.42 -23.65 1.62
C VAL A 163 33.40 -22.84 2.49
N GLY A 164 33.62 -23.28 3.73
CA GLY A 164 34.43 -22.56 4.72
C GLY A 164 35.77 -22.07 4.16
N PRO A 165 36.37 -21.02 4.77
CA PRO A 165 37.54 -20.36 4.22
C PRO A 165 38.62 -21.42 3.99
N THR A 166 38.96 -21.66 2.72
CA THR A 166 40.20 -22.34 2.38
C THR A 166 41.30 -21.44 2.89
N ALA A 167 41.77 -21.70 4.11
CA ALA A 167 42.90 -21.01 4.68
C ALA A 167 44.01 -21.07 3.62
N PRO A 168 44.48 -19.94 3.06
CA PRO A 168 45.67 -20.00 2.23
C PRO A 168 46.75 -20.61 3.13
N HIS A 169 47.26 -21.79 2.75
CA HIS A 169 48.37 -22.40 3.46
C HIS A 169 49.47 -21.35 3.55
N ALA A 170 49.69 -20.82 4.76
CA ALA A 170 50.80 -19.95 5.05
C ALA A 170 52.05 -20.76 4.71
N ARG A 171 52.75 -20.37 3.62
CA ARG A 171 54.04 -20.97 3.30
C ARG A 171 54.93 -20.76 4.54
N PRO A 172 55.56 -21.81 5.08
CA PRO A 172 56.50 -21.63 6.17
C PRO A 172 57.59 -20.67 5.70
N ALA A 173 57.82 -19.61 6.47
CA ALA A 173 58.91 -18.68 6.23
C ALA A 173 60.20 -19.48 6.19
N THR A 174 60.88 -19.43 5.03
CA THR A 174 62.19 -20.03 4.83
C THR A 174 63.15 -19.36 5.80
N SER A 175 63.58 -20.07 6.84
CA SER A 175 64.64 -19.63 7.73
C SER A 175 65.94 -19.60 6.93
N ALA A 176 66.30 -18.42 6.44
CA ALA A 176 67.63 -18.14 5.93
C ALA A 176 68.61 -18.17 7.10
N ASP A 177 69.27 -19.32 7.26
CA ASP A 177 70.41 -19.49 8.13
C ASP A 177 71.61 -18.70 7.55
N ARG A 178 72.14 -17.78 8.35
CA ARG A 178 73.41 -17.06 8.11
C ARG A 178 74.28 -17.27 9.34
N PRO A 179 75.53 -17.71 9.16
CA PRO A 179 76.60 -17.29 10.05
C PRO A 179 77.81 -16.73 9.29
N GLY A 180 78.49 -15.74 9.89
CA GLY A 180 79.80 -15.23 9.47
C GLY A 180 79.84 -13.72 9.20
N MET A 181 79.78 -12.85 10.21
CA MET A 181 80.88 -12.36 11.07
C MET A 181 81.58 -11.10 10.53
N VAL A 182 81.93 -10.24 11.49
CA VAL A 182 82.90 -9.10 11.48
C VAL A 182 82.35 -7.69 11.18
N ALA A 183 82.15 -6.95 12.28
CA ALA A 183 82.19 -5.48 12.35
C ALA A 183 83.68 -5.01 12.39
N PRO A 184 84.05 -3.73 12.11
CA PRO A 184 83.75 -2.66 13.08
C PRO A 184 83.55 -1.22 12.54
N LEU A 185 82.95 -0.43 13.42
CA LEU A 185 83.05 1.02 13.68
C LEU A 185 83.48 2.00 12.56
N VAL A 186 82.61 2.97 12.26
CA VAL A 186 83.00 4.40 12.17
C VAL A 186 81.87 5.29 12.73
N THR A 187 82.32 6.23 13.55
CA THR A 187 81.71 7.38 14.26
C THR A 187 80.90 8.39 13.42
N GLY A 188 79.91 9.00 14.06
CA GLY A 188 79.81 10.48 14.07
C GLY A 188 78.47 11.15 13.72
N LYS A 189 77.92 11.87 14.72
CA LYS A 189 77.11 13.13 14.67
C LYS A 189 75.70 13.08 14.02
N ALA A 190 74.65 13.33 14.83
CA ALA A 190 73.95 14.62 15.00
C ALA A 190 73.10 14.98 13.74
N THR A 191 71.81 15.32 13.78
CA THR A 191 71.11 16.28 14.65
C THR A 191 69.60 16.32 14.24
N LEU A 192 68.73 16.79 15.16
CA LEU A 192 67.47 17.55 14.96
C LEU A 192 66.25 16.83 14.32
N VAL A 193 65.14 16.60 15.05
CA VAL A 193 64.03 17.54 15.40
C VAL A 193 63.25 18.02 14.17
N HIS A 194 61.99 17.58 14.01
CA HIS A 194 60.80 18.46 14.10
C HIS A 194 59.44 17.73 13.90
N ALA A 195 58.51 18.03 14.82
CA ALA A 195 57.06 18.30 14.71
C ALA A 195 56.19 17.54 13.67
N ALA A 196 55.05 16.91 13.99
CA ALA A 196 53.86 17.33 14.75
C ALA A 196 53.15 18.59 14.21
N GLU A 197 52.06 18.40 13.47
CA GLU A 197 50.90 19.31 13.54
C GLU A 197 49.59 18.61 13.12
N PRO A 198 48.49 18.80 13.89
CA PRO A 198 47.13 18.43 13.50
C PRO A 198 46.24 19.68 13.25
N GLY A 199 45.22 19.54 12.39
CA GLY A 199 43.96 20.30 12.55
C GLY A 199 43.39 21.04 11.34
N ARG A 200 42.08 20.81 11.10
CA ARG A 200 40.99 21.75 10.74
C ARG A 200 39.85 20.93 10.11
N THR A 201 38.68 20.71 10.71
CA THR A 201 37.54 21.58 11.09
C THR A 201 37.05 22.57 10.02
N ALA A 202 35.83 22.27 9.54
CA ALA A 202 34.71 23.18 9.24
C ALA A 202 34.85 24.09 7.99
N PRO A 203 33.75 24.64 7.45
CA PRO A 203 32.34 24.65 7.90
C PRO A 203 31.40 23.67 7.20
#